data_AF-A0A7C5TDZ3-F1
#
_entry.id   AF-A0A7C5TDZ3-F1
#
_cell.length_a   1.000
_cell.length_b   1.000
_cell.length_c   1.000
_cell.angle_alpha   90.00
_cell.angle_beta   90.00
_cell.angle_gamma   90.00
#
_symmetry.space_group_name_H-M   'P 1'
#
loop_
_entity.id
_entity.type
_entity.pdbx_description
1 polymer ?
#
loop_
_entity_poly.entity_id
_entity_poly.type
_entity_poly.pdbx_seq_one_letter_code
_entity_poly.pdbx_strand_id
1 'polypeptide(L)'
;MVSVKDVPAELLIRELAKYLRENVPQVKPPDWALFVKTGPNKDRPPMQDDWWYVRAAAVLRKVYLNGPVGIERLRMAFSYRAKIGVGVRSERTRKAGGAII
;
A
#
# COMPACT_ATOMS: atom_id res chain seq x y z
N MET A 1 -13.59 -3.73 25.12
CA MET A 1 -12.24 -4.00 24.58
C MET A 1 -12.13 -3.23 23.28
N VAL A 2 -11.11 -2.38 23.12
CA VAL A 2 -10.95 -1.53 21.92
C VAL A 2 -10.41 -2.36 20.76
N SER A 3 -11.00 -2.22 19.58
CA SER A 3 -10.61 -2.94 18.37
C SER A 3 -10.16 -1.99 17.25
N VAL A 4 -9.49 -2.55 16.23
CA VAL A 4 -9.08 -1.82 15.01
C VAL A 4 -10.26 -1.18 14.27
N LYS A 5 -11.49 -1.66 14.50
CA LYS A 5 -12.71 -1.13 13.87
C LYS A 5 -13.20 0.16 14.54
N ASP A 6 -12.80 0.41 15.78
CA ASP A 6 -13.29 1.52 16.60
C ASP A 6 -12.44 2.79 16.42
N VAL A 7 -11.27 2.67 15.78
CA VAL A 7 -10.32 3.76 15.54
C VAL A 7 -10.39 4.23 14.08
N PRO A 8 -10.37 5.54 13.81
CA PRO A 8 -10.23 6.06 12.46
C PRO A 8 -9.02 5.46 11.73
N ALA A 9 -9.25 4.96 10.53
CA ALA A 9 -8.24 4.20 9.77
C ALA A 9 -6.95 5.00 9.56
N GLU A 10 -7.07 6.30 9.29
CA GLU A 10 -5.93 7.17 9.04
C GLU A 10 -5.03 7.34 10.27
N LEU A 11 -5.62 7.57 11.45
CA LEU A 11 -4.88 7.72 12.70
C LEU A 11 -4.14 6.43 13.05
N LEU A 12 -4.83 5.30 12.92
CA LEU A 12 -4.22 3.99 13.15
C LEU A 12 -3.03 3.74 12.20
N ILE A 13 -3.19 4.02 10.91
CA ILE A 13 -2.13 3.79 9.92
C ILE A 13 -0.92 4.68 10.20
N ARG A 14 -1.14 5.96 10.56
CA ARG A 14 -0.06 6.89 10.87
C ARG A 14 0.76 6.43 12.07
N GLU A 15 0.10 6.06 13.18
CA GLU A 15 0.80 5.59 14.38
C GLU A 15 1.45 4.22 14.17
N LEU A 16 0.78 3.31 13.45
CA LEU A 16 1.35 2.02 13.12
C LEU A 16 2.58 2.15 12.20
N ALA A 17 2.58 3.10 11.26
CA ALA A 17 3.74 3.34 10.40
C ALA A 17 4.96 3.82 11.21
N LYS A 18 4.77 4.73 12.19
CA LYS A 18 5.83 5.14 13.12
C LYS A 18 6.34 3.96 13.92
N TYR A 19 5.45 3.17 14.49
CA TYR A 19 5.81 1.98 15.26
C TYR A 19 6.63 0.99 14.42
N LEU A 20 6.23 0.72 13.17
CA LEU A 20 6.97 -0.17 12.26
C LEU A 20 8.36 0.37 11.93
N ARG A 21 8.50 1.68 11.76
CA ARG A 21 9.77 2.34 11.47
C ARG A 21 10.77 2.21 12.62
N GLU A 22 10.29 2.38 13.86
CA GLU A 22 11.14 2.41 15.06
C GLU A 22 11.41 1.01 15.62
N ASN A 23 10.41 0.12 15.64
CA ASN A 23 10.46 -1.11 16.43
C ASN A 23 10.63 -2.38 15.60
N VAL A 24 10.39 -2.35 14.28
CA VAL A 24 10.35 -3.57 13.44
C VAL A 24 11.41 -3.50 12.33
N PRO A 25 12.66 -3.94 12.59
CA PRO A 25 13.74 -3.86 11.61
C PRO A 25 13.52 -4.74 10.37
N GLN A 26 12.65 -5.75 10.44
CA GLN A 26 12.33 -6.64 9.32
C GLN A 26 11.51 -5.95 8.22
N VAL A 27 10.83 -4.84 8.55
CA VAL A 27 9.98 -4.08 7.61
C VAL A 27 10.76 -2.94 6.94
N LYS A 28 12.09 -2.92 7.09
CA LYS A 28 12.94 -1.92 6.43
C LYS A 28 12.70 -1.90 4.92
N PRO A 29 12.64 -0.71 4.31
CA PRO A 29 12.45 -0.58 2.87
C PRO A 29 13.65 -1.22 2.15
N PRO A 30 13.41 -2.01 1.10
CA PRO A 30 14.48 -2.50 0.24
C PRO A 30 15.05 -1.37 -0.61
N ASP A 31 16.28 -1.53 -1.10
CA ASP A 31 17.01 -0.48 -1.83
C ASP A 31 16.24 0.05 -3.06
N TRP A 32 15.49 -0.81 -3.74
CA TRP A 32 14.70 -0.43 -4.90
C TRP A 32 13.47 0.42 -4.55
N ALA A 33 13.00 0.44 -3.30
CA ALA A 33 11.78 1.14 -2.90
C ALA A 33 11.85 2.65 -3.17
N LEU A 34 13.05 3.25 -3.14
CA LEU A 34 13.24 4.68 -3.40
C LEU A 34 13.00 5.06 -4.86
N PHE A 35 13.15 4.12 -5.79
CA PHE A 35 13.16 4.41 -7.22
C PHE A 35 11.89 3.95 -7.95
N VAL A 36 11.11 3.05 -7.34
CA VAL A 36 9.97 2.44 -8.01
C VAL A 36 8.67 3.21 -7.83
N LYS A 37 7.81 3.08 -8.84
CA LYS A 37 6.40 3.46 -8.73
C LYS A 37 5.59 2.38 -8.02
N THR A 38 4.56 2.80 -7.30
CA THR A 38 3.68 1.90 -6.53
C THR A 38 2.77 0.99 -7.38
N GLY A 39 2.64 1.29 -8.67
CA GLY A 39 1.85 0.50 -9.61
C GLY A 39 1.80 1.14 -10.99
N PRO A 40 1.21 0.45 -11.99
CA PRO A 40 1.23 0.89 -13.40
C PRO A 40 0.60 2.25 -13.65
N ASN A 41 -0.37 2.65 -12.81
CA ASN A 41 -1.08 3.92 -12.93
C ASN A 41 -0.26 5.16 -12.52
N LYS A 42 0.82 4.97 -11.75
CA LYS A 42 1.58 6.11 -11.25
C LYS A 42 2.68 6.47 -12.25
N ASP A 43 2.76 7.75 -12.60
CA ASP A 43 3.83 8.25 -13.47
C ASP A 43 5.11 8.54 -12.67
N ARG A 44 4.97 8.85 -11.38
CA ARG A 44 6.07 9.20 -10.47
C ARG A 44 6.11 8.31 -9.23
N PRO A 45 7.29 8.10 -8.62
CA PRO A 45 7.40 7.49 -7.30
C PRO A 45 6.65 8.30 -6.23
N PRO A 46 6.31 7.69 -5.08
CA PRO A 46 5.78 8.42 -3.93
C PRO A 46 6.75 9.49 -3.45
N MET A 47 6.21 10.67 -3.09
CA MET A 47 7.01 11.79 -2.60
C MET A 47 7.30 11.74 -1.10
N GLN A 48 6.58 10.89 -0.35
CA GLN A 48 6.82 10.70 1.08
C GLN A 48 7.90 9.65 1.28
N ASP A 49 8.93 9.94 2.07
CA ASP A 49 10.02 8.99 2.33
C ASP A 49 9.53 7.75 3.10
N ASP A 50 8.55 7.93 4.00
CA ASP A 50 7.99 6.87 4.85
C ASP A 50 6.89 6.04 4.15
N TRP A 51 6.73 6.19 2.83
CA TRP A 51 5.61 5.57 2.10
C TRP A 51 5.57 4.05 2.24
N TRP A 52 6.74 3.41 2.38
CA TRP A 52 6.87 1.96 2.57
C TRP A 52 6.20 1.51 3.86
N TYR A 53 6.46 2.21 4.96
CA TYR A 53 5.89 1.92 6.27
C TYR A 53 4.38 2.20 6.31
N VAL A 54 3.94 3.28 5.67
CA VAL A 54 2.51 3.58 5.52
C VAL A 54 1.79 2.46 4.76
N ARG A 55 2.43 1.92 3.72
CA ARG A 55 1.88 0.81 2.95
C ARG A 55 1.84 -0.48 3.76
N ALA A 56 2.92 -0.82 4.47
CA ALA A 56 2.95 -1.98 5.35
C ALA A 56 1.86 -1.92 6.43
N ALA A 57 1.69 -0.75 7.07
CA ALA A 57 0.62 -0.51 8.04
C ALA A 57 -0.78 -0.70 7.43
N ALA A 58 -1.00 -0.19 6.21
CA ALA A 58 -2.27 -0.37 5.51
C ALA A 58 -2.54 -1.84 5.12
N VAL A 59 -1.52 -2.60 4.74
CA VAL A 59 -1.62 -4.04 4.45
C VAL A 59 -1.99 -4.80 5.73
N LEU A 60 -1.27 -4.58 6.84
CA LEU A 60 -1.56 -5.21 8.13
C LEU A 60 -3.00 -4.95 8.58
N ARG A 61 -3.48 -3.71 8.46
CA ARG A 61 -4.87 -3.37 8.77
C ARG A 61 -5.86 -4.15 7.91
N LYS A 62 -5.60 -4.30 6.60
CA LYS A 62 -6.49 -5.05 5.69
C LYS A 62 -6.49 -6.55 6.00
N VAL A 63 -5.33 -7.12 6.36
CA VAL A 63 -5.23 -8.52 6.79
C VAL A 63 -6.00 -8.74 8.09
N TYR A 64 -5.86 -7.84 9.06
CA TYR A 64 -6.62 -7.92 10.31
C TYR A 64 -8.14 -7.90 10.08
N LEU A 65 -8.63 -7.05 9.17
CA LEU A 65 -10.07 -6.90 8.93
C LEU A 65 -10.68 -8.05 8.10
N ASN A 66 -9.94 -8.55 7.11
CA ASN A 66 -10.46 -9.51 6.14
C ASN A 66 -9.98 -10.95 6.37
N GLY A 67 -9.14 -11.18 7.38
CA GLY A 67 -8.55 -12.48 7.68
C GLY A 67 -7.41 -12.86 6.73
N PRO A 68 -7.19 -14.15 6.45
CA PRO A 68 -6.14 -14.58 5.53
C PRO A 68 -6.45 -14.12 4.09
N VAL A 69 -5.65 -13.18 3.58
CA VAL A 69 -5.80 -12.62 2.23
C VAL A 69 -4.56 -12.93 1.40
N GLY A 70 -4.76 -13.51 0.21
CA GLY A 70 -3.67 -13.73 -0.75
C GLY A 70 -3.20 -12.43 -1.43
N ILE A 71 -1.98 -12.47 -1.96
CA ILE A 71 -1.33 -11.34 -2.66
C ILE A 71 -2.23 -10.76 -3.75
N GLU A 72 -2.90 -11.61 -4.53
CA GLU A 72 -3.73 -11.15 -5.64
C GLU A 72 -4.93 -10.29 -5.21
N ARG A 73 -5.55 -10.65 -4.08
CA ARG A 73 -6.65 -9.87 -3.49
C ARG A 73 -6.14 -8.56 -2.90
N LEU A 74 -4.98 -8.56 -2.25
CA LEU A 74 -4.36 -7.33 -1.75
C LEU A 74 -3.99 -6.39 -2.91
N ARG A 75 -3.43 -6.90 -4.00
CA ARG A 75 -3.16 -6.12 -5.21
C ARG A 75 -4.41 -5.48 -5.83
N MET A 76 -5.56 -6.17 -5.75
CA MET A 76 -6.86 -5.60 -6.13
C MET A 76 -7.35 -4.56 -5.12
N ALA A 77 -7.12 -4.79 -3.83
CA ALA A 77 -7.51 -3.87 -2.77
C ALA A 77 -6.74 -2.54 -2.79
N PHE A 78 -5.57 -2.50 -3.45
CA PHE A 78 -4.78 -1.29 -3.74
C PHE A 78 -4.76 -0.98 -5.25
N SER A 79 -5.75 -1.45 -6.00
CA SER A 79 -5.86 -1.16 -7.43
C SER A 79 -6.27 0.28 -7.69
N TYR A 80 -5.99 0.75 -8.91
CA TYR A 80 -6.37 2.07 -9.38
C TYR A 80 -6.83 2.01 -10.84
N ARG A 81 -7.61 3.00 -11.28
CA ARG A 81 -7.90 3.19 -12.71
C ARG A 81 -6.67 3.75 -13.39
N ALA A 82 -6.27 3.15 -14.50
CA ALA A 82 -5.12 3.58 -15.30
C ALA A 82 -5.50 3.74 -16.77
N LYS A 83 -4.85 4.71 -17.43
CA LYS A 83 -4.92 4.86 -18.89
C LYS A 83 -4.34 3.63 -19.60
N ILE A 84 -4.91 3.32 -20.76
CA ILE A 84 -4.47 2.19 -21.59
C ILE A 84 -3.93 2.72 -22.91
N GLY A 85 -2.60 2.64 -23.06
CA GLY A 85 -1.91 2.96 -24.30
C GLY A 85 -1.95 4.45 -24.65
N VAL A 86 -1.57 4.74 -25.90
CA VAL A 86 -1.52 6.09 -26.45
C VAL A 86 -2.85 6.34 -27.18
N GLY A 87 -3.80 7.02 -26.52
CA GLY A 87 -5.08 7.35 -27.14
C GLY A 87 -6.18 7.75 -26.16
N VAL A 88 -7.33 8.15 -26.70
CA VAL A 88 -8.53 8.59 -25.94
C VAL A 88 -9.38 7.40 -25.51
N ARG A 89 -8.75 6.40 -24.88
CA ARG A 89 -9.46 5.23 -24.35
C ARG A 89 -9.85 5.46 -22.90
N SER A 90 -11.01 4.93 -22.51
CA SER A 90 -11.45 4.98 -21.12
C SER A 90 -10.48 4.21 -20.22
N GLU A 91 -10.26 4.75 -19.03
CA GLU A 91 -9.39 4.14 -18.04
C GLU A 91 -9.97 2.81 -17.55
N ARG A 92 -9.12 1.82 -17.32
CA ARG A 92 -9.53 0.56 -16.68
C ARG A 92 -8.76 0.31 -15.41
N THR A 93 -9.37 -0.45 -14.51
CA THR A 93 -8.72 -0.88 -13.27
C THR A 93 -7.46 -1.69 -13.57
N ARG A 94 -6.39 -1.38 -12.84
CA ARG A 94 -5.12 -2.10 -12.85
C ARG A 94 -4.69 -2.40 -11.41
N LYS A 95 -4.20 -3.63 -11.23
CA LYS A 95 -3.69 -4.14 -9.95
C LYS A 95 -2.43 -3.38 -9.52
N ALA A 96 -2.21 -3.29 -8.21
CA ALA A 96 -0.96 -2.77 -7.66
C ALA A 96 0.24 -3.65 -8.04
N GLY A 97 1.44 -3.08 -7.90
CA GLY A 97 2.69 -3.84 -8.06
C GLY A 97 2.79 -4.96 -7.04
N GLY A 98 3.09 -6.19 -7.49
CA GLY A 98 3.14 -7.36 -6.62
C GLY A 98 4.30 -7.32 -5.63
N ALA A 99 5.45 -6.78 -6.00
CA ALA A 99 6.61 -6.64 -5.11
C ALA A 99 6.39 -5.65 -3.94
N ILE A 100 5.33 -4.86 -4.01
CA ILE A 100 5.03 -3.77 -3.08
C ILE A 100 3.87 -4.13 -2.14
N ILE A 101 3.33 -5.34 -2.29
CA ILE A 101 2.24 -5.91 -1.49
C ILE A 101 2.84 -7.04 -0.65
#